data_AF-A0A967WP26-F1
#
_entry.id   AF-A0A967WP26-F1
#
_cell.length_a   1.000
_cell.length_b   1.000
_cell.length_c   1.000
_cell.angle_alpha   90.00
_cell.angle_beta   90.00
_cell.angle_gamma   90.00
#
_symmetry.space_group_name_H-M   'P 1'
#
loop_
_entity.id
_entity.type
_entity.pdbx_description
1 polymer ?
#
loop_
_entity_poly.entity_id
_entity_poly.type
_entity_poly.pdbx_seq_one_letter_code
_entity_poly.pdbx_strand_id
1 'polypeptide(L)'
;GWDGLITIIAGGGLLWLLISLIVWSITEAEWEIIRANLTSFMAGRFPRDQLWRLSVALLLGAFGGGLLLGIVRWGKPGESEAGRSARNALHRIWPVLLLVVLLLVLAGTLGPVLLLLGGMVAFLIGYAAGRRLPAQLKLWGTILVVLTPLAIVAVIGFFGGVGWNDWGGLLLTMFLSVGGIMLSFPLGVLLALGRRSSLPVARWISVTYIEIVRGAPLIAWLFLGFVMLGFVLPAGMTTPSLVIRGVVVLTLFT
;
A
#
# COMPACT_ATOMS: atom_id res chain seq x y z
N GLY A 1 3.33 46.30 2.97
CA GLY A 1 3.24 45.55 4.22
C GLY A 1 4.36 44.53 4.27
N TRP A 2 4.91 44.27 5.44
CA TRP A 2 6.01 43.30 5.66
C TRP A 2 5.70 41.91 5.07
N ASP A 3 4.43 41.51 5.04
CA ASP A 3 3.96 40.25 4.46
C ASP A 3 4.23 40.12 2.95
N GLY A 4 4.13 41.22 2.20
CA GLY A 4 4.44 41.23 0.77
C GLY A 4 5.93 41.07 0.48
N LEU A 5 6.77 41.64 1.35
CA LEU A 5 8.23 41.58 1.25
C LEU A 5 8.74 40.17 1.59
N ILE A 6 8.19 39.56 2.63
CA ILE A 6 8.45 38.16 3.01
C ILE A 6 8.01 37.21 1.89
N THR A 7 6.84 37.43 1.27
CA THR A 7 6.35 36.59 0.18
C THR A 7 7.25 36.64 -1.05
N ILE A 8 7.76 37.82 -1.41
CA ILE A 8 8.68 37.98 -2.55
C ILE A 8 10.02 37.30 -2.29
N ILE A 9 10.58 37.48 -1.08
CA ILE A 9 11.86 36.85 -0.71
C ILE A 9 11.70 35.33 -0.63
N ALA A 10 10.67 34.83 0.05
CA ALA A 10 10.38 33.41 0.16
C ALA A 10 10.10 32.79 -1.21
N GLY A 11 9.28 33.43 -2.04
CA GLY A 11 8.96 32.99 -3.40
C GLY A 11 10.19 32.94 -4.30
N GLY A 12 11.05 33.97 -4.24
CA GLY A 12 12.31 34.01 -4.97
C GLY A 12 13.27 32.91 -4.53
N GLY A 13 13.40 32.67 -3.22
CA GLY A 13 14.21 31.58 -2.68
C GLY A 13 13.69 30.20 -3.09
N LEU A 14 12.37 30.01 -3.09
CA LEU A 14 11.73 28.75 -3.50
C LEU A 14 11.92 28.50 -5.00
N LEU A 15 11.78 29.53 -5.82
CA LEU A 15 12.03 29.46 -7.26
C LEU A 15 13.50 29.17 -7.56
N TRP A 16 14.43 29.83 -6.87
CA TRP A 16 15.85 29.56 -6.97
C TRP A 16 16.17 28.11 -6.59
N LEU A 17 15.61 27.62 -5.48
CA LEU A 17 15.81 26.23 -5.04
C LEU A 17 15.26 25.22 -6.05
N LEU A 18 14.08 25.48 -6.63
CA LEU A 18 13.50 24.64 -7.68
C LEU A 18 14.36 24.62 -8.95
N ILE A 19 14.83 25.78 -9.40
CA ILE A 19 15.71 25.88 -10.57
C ILE A 19 17.01 25.14 -10.29
N SER A 20 17.63 25.35 -9.12
CA SER A 20 18.85 24.66 -8.70
C SER A 20 18.67 23.15 -8.70
N LEU A 21 17.55 22.65 -8.16
CA LEU A 21 17.23 21.21 -8.18
C LEU A 21 17.04 20.67 -9.60
N ILE A 22 16.37 21.43 -10.48
CA ILE A 22 16.15 21.02 -11.88
C ILE A 22 17.47 20.98 -12.65
N VAL A 23 18.30 22.02 -12.51
CA VAL A 23 19.60 22.10 -13.18
C VAL A 23 20.47 20.95 -12.68
N TRP A 24 20.67 20.81 -11.37
CA TRP A 24 21.42 19.70 -10.77
C TRP A 24 20.93 18.33 -11.26
N SER A 25 19.60 18.14 -11.26
CA SER A 25 18.94 16.93 -11.76
C SER A 25 19.32 16.63 -13.21
N ILE A 26 19.43 17.63 -14.09
CA ILE A 26 19.70 17.38 -15.51
C ILE A 26 21.21 17.31 -15.79
N THR A 27 22.03 18.10 -15.10
CA THR A 27 23.44 18.31 -15.45
C THR A 27 24.42 17.51 -14.61
N GLU A 28 24.10 17.27 -13.34
CA GLU A 28 25.04 16.67 -12.38
C GLU A 28 24.58 15.31 -11.85
N ALA A 29 23.28 15.02 -11.86
CA ALA A 29 22.77 13.78 -11.31
C ALA A 29 23.16 12.56 -12.16
N GLU A 30 23.84 11.60 -11.54
CA GLU A 30 24.21 10.32 -12.13
C GLU A 30 23.01 9.35 -12.15
N TRP A 31 22.03 9.61 -13.01
CA TRP A 31 20.84 8.78 -13.17
C TRP A 31 21.12 7.32 -13.50
N GLU A 32 22.31 7.02 -14.02
CA GLU A 32 22.74 5.66 -14.32
C GLU A 32 22.83 4.79 -13.06
N ILE A 33 23.31 5.33 -11.93
CA ILE A 33 23.39 4.58 -10.67
C ILE A 33 21.99 4.16 -10.19
N ILE A 34 21.03 5.08 -10.31
CA ILE A 34 19.63 4.82 -9.93
C ILE A 34 19.07 3.74 -10.86
N ARG A 35 19.24 3.87 -12.18
CA ARG A 35 18.75 2.89 -13.16
C ARG A 35 19.34 1.51 -12.97
N ALA A 36 20.64 1.42 -12.71
CA ALA A 36 21.35 0.16 -12.46
C ALA A 36 20.87 -0.56 -11.19
N ASN A 37 20.39 0.20 -10.19
CA ASN A 37 19.98 -0.32 -8.88
C ASN A 37 18.47 -0.27 -8.62
N LEU A 38 17.64 0.14 -9.61
CA LEU A 38 16.18 0.21 -9.46
C LEU A 38 15.58 -1.10 -8.93
N THR A 39 16.07 -2.24 -9.41
CA THR A 39 15.62 -3.55 -8.93
C THR A 39 15.93 -3.74 -7.44
N SER A 40 17.09 -3.29 -6.96
CA SER A 40 17.46 -3.32 -5.55
C SER A 40 16.59 -2.37 -4.71
N PHE A 41 16.20 -1.21 -5.24
CA PHE A 41 15.27 -0.30 -4.55
C PHE A 41 13.85 -0.86 -4.47
N MET A 42 13.37 -1.50 -5.55
CA MET A 42 12.00 -2.00 -5.63
C MET A 42 11.80 -3.31 -4.88
N ALA A 43 12.70 -4.28 -5.07
CA ALA A 43 12.57 -5.63 -4.54
C ALA A 43 13.53 -5.91 -3.37
N GLY A 44 14.47 -5.02 -3.05
CA GLY A 44 15.40 -5.23 -1.94
C GLY A 44 16.28 -6.46 -2.15
N ARG A 45 16.22 -7.39 -1.19
CA ARG A 45 16.97 -8.65 -1.18
C ARG A 45 16.21 -9.80 -1.85
N PHE A 46 15.08 -9.52 -2.50
CA PHE A 46 14.26 -10.55 -3.11
C PHE A 46 15.03 -11.28 -4.23
N PRO A 47 15.04 -12.63 -4.24
CA PRO A 47 15.72 -13.42 -5.27
C PRO A 47 15.26 -13.05 -6.69
N ARG A 48 16.21 -12.79 -7.59
CA ARG A 48 15.93 -12.30 -8.96
C ARG A 48 15.17 -13.32 -9.81
N ASP A 49 15.42 -14.60 -9.58
CA ASP A 49 14.75 -15.75 -10.20
C ASP A 49 13.27 -15.85 -9.79
N GLN A 50 12.89 -15.28 -8.64
CA GLN A 50 11.53 -15.35 -8.12
C GLN A 50 10.72 -14.06 -8.31
N LEU A 51 11.27 -13.04 -8.98
CA LEU A 51 10.58 -11.75 -9.20
C LEU A 51 9.23 -11.89 -9.90
N TRP A 52 9.02 -12.95 -10.67
CA TRP A 52 7.73 -13.27 -11.29
C TRP A 52 6.61 -13.42 -10.25
N ARG A 53 6.90 -13.87 -9.02
CA ARG A 53 5.92 -13.95 -7.91
C ARG A 53 5.37 -12.57 -7.56
N LEU A 54 6.24 -11.54 -7.59
CA LEU A 54 5.84 -10.16 -7.37
C LEU A 54 4.96 -9.66 -8.52
N SER A 55 5.29 -10.04 -9.75
CA SER A 55 4.46 -9.74 -10.91
C SER A 55 3.07 -10.33 -10.79
N VAL A 56 2.97 -11.62 -10.44
CA VAL A 56 1.68 -12.30 -10.22
C VAL A 56 0.91 -11.65 -9.06
N ALA A 57 1.57 -11.30 -7.96
CA ALA A 57 0.95 -10.59 -6.85
C ALA A 57 0.35 -9.24 -7.27
N LEU A 58 1.07 -8.45 -8.07
CA LEU A 58 0.58 -7.17 -8.60
C LEU A 58 -0.62 -7.37 -9.54
N LEU A 59 -0.58 -8.40 -10.41
CA LEU A 59 -1.68 -8.74 -11.30
C LEU A 59 -2.93 -9.18 -10.52
N LEU A 60 -2.76 -9.99 -9.48
CA LEU A 60 -3.85 -10.39 -8.59
C LEU A 60 -4.46 -9.18 -7.87
N GLY A 61 -3.62 -8.28 -7.36
CA GLY A 61 -4.07 -7.03 -6.73
C GLY A 61 -4.85 -6.14 -7.72
N ALA A 62 -4.35 -5.99 -8.95
CA ALA A 62 -5.03 -5.24 -10.00
C ALA A 62 -6.39 -5.87 -10.36
N PHE A 63 -6.44 -7.19 -10.51
CA PHE A 63 -7.69 -7.92 -10.76
C PHE A 63 -8.69 -7.75 -9.61
N GLY A 64 -8.27 -7.97 -8.36
CA GLY A 64 -9.13 -7.84 -7.18
C GLY A 64 -9.63 -6.40 -6.98
N GLY A 65 -8.78 -5.40 -7.22
CA GLY A 65 -9.17 -3.99 -7.20
C GLY A 65 -10.18 -3.64 -8.30
N GLY A 66 -9.98 -4.16 -9.52
CA GLY A 66 -10.93 -4.05 -10.61
C GLY A 66 -12.28 -4.67 -10.24
N LEU A 67 -12.25 -5.90 -9.73
CA LEU A 67 -13.42 -6.67 -9.30
C LEU A 67 -14.24 -5.93 -8.24
N LEU A 68 -13.57 -5.40 -7.21
CA LEU A 68 -14.19 -4.58 -6.17
C LEU A 68 -14.93 -3.37 -6.76
N LEU A 69 -14.25 -2.61 -7.63
CA LEU A 69 -14.85 -1.43 -8.25
C LEU A 69 -16.02 -1.79 -9.17
N GLY A 70 -15.96 -2.92 -9.87
CA GLY A 70 -17.05 -3.44 -10.69
C GLY A 70 -18.28 -3.77 -9.85
N ILE A 71 -18.09 -4.44 -8.70
CA ILE A 71 -19.15 -4.82 -7.77
C ILE A 71 -19.79 -3.58 -7.12
N VAL A 72 -18.98 -2.64 -6.61
CA VAL A 72 -19.44 -1.45 -5.88
C VAL A 72 -20.17 -0.47 -6.79
N ARG A 73 -19.72 -0.29 -8.04
CA ARG A 73 -20.33 0.67 -8.97
C ARG A 73 -21.58 0.16 -9.68
N TRP A 74 -22.02 -1.08 -9.44
CA TRP A 74 -23.23 -1.64 -10.05
C TRP A 74 -24.54 -0.92 -9.60
N GLY A 75 -24.51 -0.03 -8.59
CA GLY A 75 -25.72 0.64 -8.07
C GLY A 75 -26.08 2.03 -8.65
N LYS A 76 -25.28 2.64 -9.54
CA LYS A 76 -25.57 4.00 -10.07
C LYS A 76 -25.45 4.05 -11.60
N PRO A 77 -26.54 3.79 -12.35
CA PRO A 77 -26.59 4.07 -13.77
C PRO A 77 -26.96 5.55 -13.98
N GLY A 78 -25.95 6.40 -14.15
CA GLY A 78 -26.11 7.77 -14.60
C GLY A 78 -25.04 8.08 -15.64
N GLU A 79 -25.36 7.92 -16.93
CA GLU A 79 -24.44 8.10 -18.06
C GLU A 79 -23.83 9.53 -18.11
N SER A 80 -24.46 10.52 -17.46
CA SER A 80 -24.00 11.90 -17.32
C SER A 80 -22.98 12.12 -16.17
N GLU A 81 -23.01 11.31 -15.09
CA GLU A 81 -22.05 11.40 -13.98
C GLU A 81 -20.74 10.63 -14.24
N ALA A 82 -20.79 9.61 -15.11
CA ALA A 82 -19.64 8.76 -15.43
C ALA A 82 -18.46 9.55 -16.01
N GLY A 83 -18.71 10.53 -16.90
CA GLY A 83 -17.66 11.36 -17.49
C GLY A 83 -17.01 12.34 -16.50
N ARG A 84 -17.80 12.99 -15.64
CA ARG A 84 -17.29 13.90 -14.59
C ARG A 84 -16.58 13.13 -13.47
N SER A 85 -17.07 11.94 -13.13
CA SER A 85 -16.49 11.07 -12.11
C SER A 85 -15.23 10.35 -12.60
N ALA A 86 -15.15 9.96 -13.88
CA ALA A 86 -13.92 9.43 -14.46
C ALA A 86 -12.82 10.48 -14.47
N ARG A 87 -13.12 11.72 -14.88
CA ARG A 87 -12.19 12.86 -14.78
C ARG A 87 -11.76 13.11 -13.33
N ASN A 88 -12.68 12.95 -12.38
CA ASN A 88 -12.39 13.18 -10.96
C ASN A 88 -11.59 12.04 -10.30
N ALA A 89 -11.87 10.79 -10.64
CA ALA A 89 -11.06 9.66 -10.21
C ALA A 89 -9.68 9.71 -10.87
N LEU A 90 -9.62 10.10 -12.15
CA LEU A 90 -8.38 10.28 -12.87
C LEU A 90 -7.52 11.36 -12.22
N HIS A 91 -8.06 12.52 -11.81
CA HIS A 91 -7.25 13.53 -11.11
C HIS A 91 -6.70 13.04 -9.76
N ARG A 92 -7.41 12.14 -9.06
CA ARG A 92 -6.94 11.60 -7.78
C ARG A 92 -5.85 10.55 -7.96
N ILE A 93 -5.96 9.74 -9.02
CA ILE A 93 -5.05 8.62 -9.27
C ILE A 93 -3.87 9.06 -10.15
N TRP A 94 -3.98 10.17 -10.87
CA TRP A 94 -2.96 10.74 -11.75
C TRP A 94 -1.56 10.83 -11.12
N PRO A 95 -1.35 11.26 -9.86
CA PRO A 95 -0.01 11.38 -9.30
C PRO A 95 0.62 10.01 -9.07
N VAL A 96 -0.19 9.02 -8.70
CA VAL A 96 0.25 7.63 -8.51
C VAL A 96 0.52 6.98 -9.86
N LEU A 97 -0.36 7.17 -10.83
CA LEU A 97 -0.16 6.73 -12.22
C LEU A 97 1.09 7.37 -12.84
N LEU A 98 1.31 8.66 -12.63
CA LEU A 98 2.49 9.39 -13.07
C LEU A 98 3.74 8.84 -12.39
N LEU A 99 3.73 8.66 -11.08
CA LEU A 99 4.87 8.09 -10.34
C LEU A 99 5.20 6.69 -10.87
N VAL A 100 4.20 5.84 -11.06
CA VAL A 100 4.37 4.51 -11.62
C VAL A 100 4.94 4.60 -13.04
N VAL A 101 4.36 5.40 -13.94
CA VAL A 101 4.86 5.59 -15.31
C VAL A 101 6.29 6.15 -15.32
N LEU A 102 6.61 7.10 -14.46
CA LEU A 102 7.94 7.70 -14.32
C LEU A 102 8.97 6.67 -13.88
N LEU A 103 8.66 5.85 -12.86
CA LEU A 103 9.52 4.77 -12.40
C LEU A 103 9.79 3.75 -13.51
N LEU A 104 8.83 3.55 -14.41
CA LEU A 104 8.92 2.56 -15.49
C LEU A 104 9.65 3.07 -16.71
N VAL A 105 9.45 4.35 -17.07
CA VAL A 105 10.26 5.04 -18.08
C VAL A 105 11.72 5.05 -17.64
N LEU A 106 11.97 5.28 -16.34
CA LEU A 106 13.32 5.24 -15.78
C LEU A 106 13.91 3.82 -15.77
N ALA A 107 13.07 2.78 -15.59
CA ALA A 107 13.51 1.39 -15.55
C ALA A 107 13.94 0.82 -16.92
N GLY A 108 13.61 1.46 -18.05
CA GLY A 108 14.17 1.18 -19.38
C GLY A 108 14.06 -0.26 -19.89
N THR A 109 13.21 -1.10 -19.30
CA THR A 109 13.15 -2.55 -19.53
C THR A 109 11.75 -3.00 -19.95
N LEU A 110 11.67 -4.04 -20.79
CA LEU A 110 10.40 -4.57 -21.31
C LEU A 110 9.51 -5.18 -20.21
N GLY A 111 10.11 -5.78 -19.18
CA GLY A 111 9.38 -6.48 -18.11
C GLY A 111 8.36 -5.60 -17.38
N PRO A 112 8.78 -4.45 -16.80
CA PRO A 112 7.86 -3.56 -16.10
C PRO A 112 6.76 -2.95 -16.99
N VAL A 113 7.03 -2.71 -18.28
CA VAL A 113 6.01 -2.27 -19.26
C VAL A 113 4.96 -3.36 -19.50
N LEU A 114 5.39 -4.61 -19.71
CA LEU A 114 4.47 -5.74 -19.86
C LEU A 114 3.64 -5.98 -18.60
N LEU A 115 4.23 -5.77 -17.43
CA LEU A 115 3.54 -5.89 -16.14
C LEU A 115 2.47 -4.81 -15.97
N LEU A 116 2.71 -3.58 -16.44
CA LEU A 116 1.67 -2.55 -16.49
C LEU A 116 0.53 -2.91 -17.42
N LEU A 117 0.85 -3.30 -18.65
CA LEU A 117 -0.15 -3.65 -19.64
C LEU A 117 -0.97 -4.84 -19.15
N GLY A 118 -0.30 -5.87 -18.62
CA GLY A 118 -0.93 -7.00 -17.96
C GLY A 118 -1.77 -6.59 -16.77
N GLY A 119 -1.30 -5.67 -15.93
CA GLY A 119 -2.04 -5.15 -14.77
C GLY A 119 -3.28 -4.37 -15.17
N MET A 120 -3.18 -3.53 -16.21
CA MET A 120 -4.30 -2.82 -16.80
C MET A 120 -5.34 -3.81 -17.36
N VAL A 121 -4.90 -4.81 -18.11
CA VAL A 121 -5.77 -5.87 -18.65
C VAL A 121 -6.43 -6.64 -17.51
N ALA A 122 -5.67 -7.09 -16.49
CA ALA A 122 -6.19 -7.79 -15.33
C ALA A 122 -7.22 -6.94 -14.56
N PHE A 123 -6.96 -5.65 -14.36
CA PHE A 123 -7.90 -4.72 -13.75
C PHE A 123 -9.18 -4.57 -14.56
N LEU A 124 -9.08 -4.39 -15.89
CA LEU A 124 -10.24 -4.25 -16.77
C LEU A 124 -11.07 -5.54 -16.81
N ILE A 125 -10.43 -6.71 -16.83
CA ILE A 125 -11.11 -8.00 -16.74
C ILE A 125 -11.82 -8.13 -15.39
N GLY A 126 -11.15 -7.83 -14.28
CA GLY A 126 -11.74 -7.84 -12.94
C GLY A 126 -12.94 -6.89 -12.85
N TYR A 127 -12.80 -5.68 -13.37
CA TYR A 127 -13.87 -4.67 -13.41
C TYR A 127 -15.07 -5.12 -14.25
N ALA A 128 -14.82 -5.65 -15.44
CA ALA A 128 -15.88 -6.17 -16.31
C ALA A 128 -16.59 -7.38 -15.67
N ALA A 129 -15.84 -8.29 -15.06
CA ALA A 129 -16.38 -9.42 -14.31
C ALA A 129 -17.26 -8.93 -13.15
N GLY A 130 -16.76 -8.00 -12.33
CA GLY A 130 -17.47 -7.43 -11.19
C GLY A 130 -18.78 -6.76 -11.57
N ARG A 131 -18.81 -6.08 -12.72
CA ARG A 131 -20.01 -5.42 -13.24
C ARG A 131 -21.03 -6.40 -13.80
N ARG A 132 -20.58 -7.54 -14.34
CA ARG A 132 -21.45 -8.59 -14.93
C ARG A 132 -21.92 -9.63 -13.92
N LEU A 133 -21.36 -9.65 -12.70
CA LEU A 133 -21.74 -10.61 -11.67
C LEU A 133 -23.22 -10.44 -11.28
N PRO A 134 -24.04 -11.50 -11.29
CA PRO A 134 -25.43 -11.45 -10.85
C PRO A 134 -25.53 -11.21 -9.33
N ALA A 135 -26.67 -10.71 -8.86
CA ALA A 135 -26.85 -10.30 -7.46
C ALA A 135 -26.55 -11.42 -6.46
N GLN A 136 -26.91 -12.66 -6.82
CA GLN A 136 -26.72 -13.86 -6.02
C GLN A 136 -25.23 -14.20 -5.81
N LEU A 137 -24.35 -13.82 -6.75
CA LEU A 137 -22.92 -14.11 -6.69
C LEU A 137 -22.08 -12.93 -6.16
N LYS A 138 -22.68 -11.77 -5.88
CA LYS A 138 -21.97 -10.60 -5.34
C LYS A 138 -21.30 -10.90 -4.01
N LEU A 139 -21.94 -11.68 -3.13
CA LEU A 139 -21.34 -12.05 -1.84
C LEU A 139 -20.03 -12.82 -2.06
N TRP A 140 -20.06 -13.82 -2.94
CA TRP A 140 -18.88 -14.59 -3.34
C TRP A 140 -17.81 -13.73 -4.00
N GLY A 141 -18.21 -12.80 -4.88
CA GLY A 141 -17.31 -11.81 -5.48
C GLY A 141 -16.62 -10.93 -4.43
N THR A 142 -17.35 -10.44 -3.44
CA THR A 142 -16.79 -9.66 -2.33
C THR A 142 -15.85 -10.50 -1.47
N ILE A 143 -16.20 -11.76 -1.18
CA ILE A 143 -15.31 -12.69 -0.47
C ILE A 143 -14.00 -12.87 -1.23
N LEU A 144 -14.04 -13.08 -2.55
CA LEU A 144 -12.83 -13.18 -3.39
C LEU A 144 -11.96 -11.93 -3.32
N VAL A 145 -12.56 -10.73 -3.31
CA VAL A 145 -11.81 -9.48 -3.12
C VAL A 145 -11.12 -9.46 -1.75
N VAL A 146 -11.84 -9.81 -0.68
CA VAL A 146 -11.30 -9.83 0.69
C VAL A 146 -10.19 -10.88 0.82
N LEU A 147 -10.25 -11.98 0.07
CA LEU A 147 -9.21 -13.01 0.04
C LEU A 147 -8.01 -12.66 -0.85
N THR A 148 -8.10 -11.63 -1.70
CA THR A 148 -7.02 -11.25 -2.63
C THR A 148 -5.70 -10.92 -1.92
N PRO A 149 -5.67 -10.14 -0.81
CA PRO A 149 -4.43 -9.91 -0.05
C PRO A 149 -3.82 -11.21 0.49
N LEU A 150 -4.64 -12.15 0.95
CA LEU A 150 -4.17 -13.46 1.44
C LEU A 150 -3.59 -14.30 0.30
N ALA A 151 -4.22 -14.28 -0.88
CA ALA A 151 -3.69 -14.93 -2.08
C ALA A 151 -2.35 -14.33 -2.52
N ILE A 152 -2.18 -13.02 -2.41
CA ILE A 152 -0.90 -12.33 -2.67
C ILE A 152 0.18 -12.84 -1.70
N VAL A 153 -0.12 -12.91 -0.40
CA VAL A 153 0.81 -13.45 0.60
C VAL A 153 1.17 -14.90 0.27
N ALA A 154 0.18 -15.72 -0.11
CA ALA A 154 0.36 -17.11 -0.50
C ALA A 154 1.32 -17.26 -1.69
N VAL A 155 1.14 -16.47 -2.75
CA VAL A 155 1.98 -16.51 -3.95
C VAL A 155 3.44 -16.13 -3.65
N ILE A 156 3.66 -15.17 -2.75
CA ILE A 156 5.02 -14.69 -2.46
C ILE A 156 5.74 -15.61 -1.46
N GLY A 157 5.07 -16.02 -0.39
CA GLY A 157 5.70 -16.70 0.75
C GLY A 157 5.54 -18.22 0.78
N PHE A 158 4.60 -18.80 0.04
CA PHE A 158 4.29 -20.24 0.11
C PHE A 158 4.65 -20.99 -1.19
N PHE A 159 4.67 -22.33 -1.14
CA PHE A 159 5.03 -23.21 -2.26
C PHE A 159 6.42 -22.92 -2.85
N GLY A 160 7.46 -23.03 -2.02
CA GLY A 160 8.82 -22.66 -2.40
C GLY A 160 9.01 -21.14 -2.56
N GLY A 161 8.23 -20.36 -1.80
CA GLY A 161 8.26 -18.89 -1.79
C GLY A 161 9.46 -18.33 -1.04
N VAL A 162 9.53 -17.00 -1.01
CA VAL A 162 10.67 -16.26 -0.45
C VAL A 162 10.45 -16.00 1.04
N GLY A 163 11.48 -16.30 1.84
CA GLY A 163 11.45 -16.10 3.28
C GLY A 163 11.27 -14.63 3.66
N TRP A 164 10.51 -14.37 4.72
CA TRP A 164 10.17 -13.01 5.18
C TRP A 164 11.37 -12.08 5.45
N ASN A 165 12.55 -12.64 5.73
CA ASN A 165 13.77 -11.86 5.99
C ASN A 165 14.40 -11.28 4.71
N ASP A 166 14.04 -11.81 3.54
CA ASP A 166 14.56 -11.37 2.25
C ASP A 166 13.65 -10.33 1.59
N TRP A 167 12.54 -9.99 2.24
CA TRP A 167 11.63 -8.96 1.78
C TRP A 167 12.21 -7.59 2.12
N GLY A 168 12.29 -6.70 1.14
CA GLY A 168 12.81 -5.35 1.33
C GLY A 168 12.34 -4.38 0.26
N GLY A 169 12.87 -3.16 0.30
CA GLY A 169 12.54 -2.12 -0.67
C GLY A 169 11.08 -1.70 -0.64
N LEU A 170 10.61 -1.17 -1.78
CA LEU A 170 9.21 -0.74 -1.97
C LEU A 170 8.21 -1.88 -1.73
N LEU A 171 8.57 -3.11 -2.10
CA LEU A 171 7.74 -4.29 -1.87
C LEU A 171 7.38 -4.45 -0.39
N LEU A 172 8.39 -4.35 0.50
CA LEU A 172 8.17 -4.48 1.93
C LEU A 172 7.24 -3.36 2.43
N THR A 173 7.44 -2.12 1.98
CA THR A 173 6.57 -1.01 2.35
C THR A 173 5.11 -1.27 1.93
N MET A 174 4.89 -1.66 0.68
CA MET A 174 3.55 -1.98 0.17
C MET A 174 2.91 -3.12 0.96
N PHE A 175 3.68 -4.16 1.27
CA PHE A 175 3.20 -5.28 2.07
C PHE A 175 2.81 -4.86 3.48
N LEU A 176 3.67 -4.10 4.17
CA LEU A 176 3.40 -3.60 5.52
C LEU A 176 2.19 -2.67 5.54
N SER A 177 2.03 -1.80 4.52
CA SER A 177 0.87 -0.92 4.40
C SER A 177 -0.42 -1.70 4.17
N VAL A 178 -0.46 -2.60 3.19
CA VAL A 178 -1.68 -3.38 2.88
C VAL A 178 -2.02 -4.34 4.02
N GLY A 179 -1.04 -5.09 4.52
CA GLY A 179 -1.21 -6.01 5.64
C GLY A 179 -1.63 -5.29 6.92
N GLY A 180 -0.98 -4.15 7.22
CA GLY A 180 -1.35 -3.27 8.32
C GLY A 180 -2.79 -2.81 8.23
N ILE A 181 -3.21 -2.22 7.10
CA ILE A 181 -4.59 -1.76 6.89
C ILE A 181 -5.60 -2.90 7.01
N MET A 182 -5.31 -4.06 6.41
CA MET A 182 -6.24 -5.20 6.41
C MET A 182 -6.51 -5.74 7.82
N LEU A 183 -5.50 -5.75 8.68
CA LEU A 183 -5.63 -6.22 10.06
C LEU A 183 -6.08 -5.11 11.02
N SER A 184 -5.63 -3.88 10.81
CA SER A 184 -5.96 -2.73 11.64
C SER A 184 -7.40 -2.29 11.44
N PHE A 185 -7.95 -2.40 10.23
CA PHE A 185 -9.31 -1.95 9.94
C PHE A 185 -10.38 -2.70 10.75
N PRO A 186 -10.43 -4.06 10.78
CA PRO A 186 -11.36 -4.79 11.63
C PRO A 186 -11.19 -4.46 13.12
N LEU A 187 -9.94 -4.34 13.59
CA LEU A 187 -9.65 -3.99 14.98
C LEU A 187 -10.16 -2.58 15.31
N GLY A 188 -9.93 -1.61 14.43
CA GLY A 188 -10.40 -0.24 14.59
C GLY A 188 -11.93 -0.15 14.57
N VAL A 189 -12.60 -0.92 13.70
CA VAL A 189 -14.07 -1.04 13.71
C VAL A 189 -14.57 -1.64 15.02
N LEU A 190 -13.94 -2.71 15.51
CA LEU A 190 -14.32 -3.37 16.77
C LEU A 190 -14.19 -2.40 17.95
N LEU A 191 -13.07 -1.67 18.05
CA LEU A 191 -12.83 -0.66 19.09
C LEU A 191 -13.79 0.53 18.98
N ALA A 192 -14.11 0.97 17.76
CA ALA A 192 -15.07 2.03 17.53
C ALA A 192 -16.50 1.65 17.96
N LEU A 193 -16.89 0.39 17.71
CA LEU A 193 -18.15 -0.17 18.20
C LEU A 193 -18.13 -0.31 19.72
N GLY A 194 -17.03 -0.83 20.30
CA GLY A 194 -16.85 -0.96 21.75
C GLY A 194 -16.96 0.37 22.48
N ARG A 195 -16.35 1.44 21.95
CA ARG A 195 -16.47 2.81 22.51
C ARG A 195 -17.91 3.34 22.53
N ARG A 196 -18.76 2.91 21.59
CA ARG A 196 -20.18 3.30 21.51
C ARG A 196 -21.12 2.30 22.20
N SER A 197 -20.60 1.22 22.76
CA SER A 197 -21.40 0.20 23.42
C SER A 197 -22.05 0.72 24.71
N SER A 198 -23.25 0.22 25.01
CA SER A 198 -23.95 0.44 26.27
C SER A 198 -23.33 -0.32 27.43
N LEU A 199 -22.53 -1.37 27.17
CA LEU A 199 -21.82 -2.13 28.19
C LEU A 199 -20.62 -1.33 28.74
N PRO A 200 -20.62 -0.97 30.04
CA PRO A 200 -19.56 -0.13 30.61
C PRO A 200 -18.16 -0.72 30.43
N VAL A 201 -18.01 -2.03 30.61
CA VAL A 201 -16.71 -2.73 30.51
C VAL A 201 -16.11 -2.61 29.11
N ALA A 202 -16.91 -2.89 28.07
CA ALA A 202 -16.45 -2.81 26.68
C ALA A 202 -16.06 -1.38 26.29
N ARG A 203 -16.82 -0.40 26.76
CA ARG A 203 -16.54 1.03 26.55
C ARG A 203 -15.24 1.45 27.23
N TRP A 204 -15.03 1.06 28.49
CA TRP A 204 -13.81 1.37 29.23
C TRP A 204 -12.57 0.79 28.56
N ILE A 205 -12.57 -0.51 28.25
CA ILE A 205 -11.44 -1.17 27.57
C ILE A 205 -11.10 -0.47 26.25
N SER A 206 -12.13 -0.15 25.44
CA SER A 206 -11.92 0.50 24.14
C SER A 206 -11.37 1.91 24.27
N VAL A 207 -11.90 2.71 25.19
CA VAL A 207 -11.43 4.09 25.43
C VAL A 207 -9.99 4.08 25.93
N THR A 208 -9.69 3.28 26.95
CA THR A 208 -8.34 3.17 27.52
C THR A 208 -7.32 2.72 26.46
N TYR A 209 -7.65 1.71 25.65
CA TYR A 209 -6.78 1.29 24.55
C TYR A 209 -6.47 2.44 23.59
N ILE A 210 -7.51 3.12 23.10
CA ILE A 210 -7.36 4.21 22.11
C ILE A 210 -6.53 5.37 22.69
N GLU A 211 -6.75 5.73 23.95
CA GLU A 211 -6.01 6.80 24.61
C GLU A 211 -4.53 6.45 24.80
N ILE A 212 -4.21 5.22 25.20
CA ILE A 212 -2.83 4.75 25.36
C ILE A 212 -2.09 4.75 24.02
N VAL A 213 -2.70 4.16 22.99
CA VAL A 213 -2.06 4.03 21.67
C VAL A 213 -1.81 5.41 21.05
N ARG A 214 -2.78 6.33 21.14
CA ARG A 214 -2.66 7.69 20.61
C ARG A 214 -1.75 8.60 21.43
N GLY A 215 -1.54 8.29 22.71
CA GLY A 215 -0.66 9.05 23.59
C GLY A 215 0.84 8.80 23.36
N ALA A 216 1.19 7.70 22.67
CA ALA A 216 2.58 7.30 22.46
C ALA A 216 3.04 7.49 21.00
N PRO A 217 4.32 7.86 20.76
CA PRO A 217 4.89 7.93 19.41
C PRO A 217 4.90 6.56 18.73
N LEU A 218 4.56 6.50 17.43
CA LEU A 218 4.63 5.26 16.64
C LEU A 218 6.03 4.62 16.68
N ILE A 219 7.09 5.44 16.67
CA ILE A 219 8.47 4.95 16.75
C ILE A 219 8.73 4.17 18.06
N ALA A 220 8.08 4.56 19.17
CA ALA A 220 8.20 3.86 20.45
C ALA A 220 7.54 2.47 20.37
N TRP A 221 6.36 2.37 19.76
CA TRP A 221 5.69 1.09 19.50
C TRP A 221 6.50 0.19 18.57
N LEU A 222 7.10 0.75 17.52
CA LEU A 222 7.96 0.00 16.59
C LEU A 222 9.21 -0.53 17.30
N PHE A 223 9.85 0.29 18.13
CA PHE A 223 11.00 -0.12 18.93
C PHE A 223 10.62 -1.18 19.96
N LEU A 224 9.48 -1.02 20.63
CA LEU A 224 8.94 -2.00 21.57
C LEU A 224 8.70 -3.34 20.87
N GLY A 225 8.04 -3.36 19.71
CA GLY A 225 7.83 -4.58 18.94
C GLY A 225 9.13 -5.19 18.41
N PHE A 226 10.13 -4.38 18.07
CA PHE A 226 11.43 -4.87 17.65
C PHE A 226 12.15 -5.61 18.78
N VAL A 227 12.18 -5.04 19.99
CA VAL A 227 12.92 -5.57 21.14
C VAL A 227 12.10 -6.61 21.92
N MET A 228 10.88 -6.29 22.33
CA MET A 228 10.09 -7.07 23.30
C MET A 228 9.45 -8.31 22.72
N LEU A 229 9.10 -8.31 21.42
CA LEU A 229 8.36 -9.43 20.84
C LEU A 229 9.18 -10.72 20.86
N GLY A 230 10.51 -10.63 20.84
CA GLY A 230 11.42 -11.77 21.05
C GLY A 230 11.39 -12.34 22.47
N PHE A 231 11.10 -11.53 23.50
CA PHE A 231 11.08 -11.95 24.91
C PHE A 231 9.74 -12.51 25.38
N VAL A 232 8.65 -12.16 24.70
CA VAL A 232 7.28 -12.65 25.04
C VAL A 232 7.06 -14.10 24.57
N LEU A 233 7.92 -14.60 23.67
CA LEU A 233 7.80 -15.96 23.15
C LEU A 233 8.36 -17.00 24.15
N PRO A 234 7.70 -18.16 24.31
CA PRO A 234 8.22 -19.25 25.11
C PRO A 234 9.63 -19.68 24.68
N ALA A 235 10.44 -20.09 25.66
CA ALA A 235 11.78 -20.62 25.40
C ALA A 235 11.72 -21.77 24.39
N GLY A 236 12.47 -21.66 23.29
CA GLY A 236 12.51 -22.66 22.22
C GLY A 236 11.74 -22.30 20.94
N MET A 237 10.94 -21.22 20.92
CA MET A 237 10.34 -20.73 19.67
C MET A 237 11.30 -19.81 18.89
N THR A 238 11.33 -19.97 17.57
CA THR A 238 12.07 -19.06 16.68
C THR A 238 11.46 -17.67 16.74
N THR A 239 12.29 -16.64 16.93
CA THR A 239 11.79 -15.27 16.97
C THR A 239 11.17 -14.88 15.62
N PRO A 240 9.97 -14.26 15.59
CA PRO A 240 9.32 -13.81 14.36
C PRO A 240 10.21 -12.87 13.56
N SER A 241 10.07 -12.92 12.23
CA SER A 241 10.77 -12.03 11.32
C SER A 241 10.42 -10.56 11.58
N LEU A 242 11.31 -9.65 11.20
CA LEU A 242 11.12 -8.20 11.34
C LEU A 242 9.79 -7.74 10.71
N VAL A 243 9.43 -8.35 9.58
CA VAL A 243 8.19 -8.06 8.84
C VAL A 243 6.97 -8.35 9.69
N ILE A 244 6.92 -9.51 10.35
CA ILE A 244 5.79 -9.89 11.21
C ILE A 244 5.68 -8.93 12.39
N ARG A 245 6.80 -8.59 13.03
CA ARG A 245 6.81 -7.63 14.14
C ARG A 245 6.28 -6.26 13.71
N GLY A 246 6.68 -5.79 12.53
CA GLY A 246 6.18 -4.55 11.94
C GLY A 246 4.68 -4.58 11.71
N VAL A 247 4.15 -5.65 11.09
CA VAL A 247 2.70 -5.80 10.86
C VAL A 247 1.92 -5.81 12.18
N VAL A 248 2.39 -6.55 13.18
CA VAL A 248 1.74 -6.60 14.51
C VAL A 248 1.68 -5.22 15.13
N VAL A 249 2.81 -4.50 15.16
CA VAL A 249 2.84 -3.13 15.72
C VAL A 249 1.91 -2.19 14.96
N LEU A 250 1.96 -2.20 13.63
CA LEU A 250 1.11 -1.35 12.79
C LEU A 250 -0.39 -1.67 12.99
N THR A 251 -0.72 -2.94 13.21
CA THR A 251 -2.09 -3.37 13.52
C THR A 251 -2.55 -2.84 14.87
N LEU A 252 -1.69 -2.93 15.90
CA LEU A 252 -1.99 -2.45 17.24
C LEU A 252 -2.05 -0.91 17.30
N PHE A 253 -1.36 -0.20 16.42
CA PHE A 253 -1.38 1.26 16.38
C PHE A 253 -2.66 1.88 15.78
N THR A 254 -3.76 1.12 15.65
CA THR A 254 -4.98 1.59 14.96
C THR A 254 -5.88 2.52 15.75
#